data_AF-A0A924UDW9-F1
#
_entry.id   AF-A0A924UDW9-F1
#
_cell.length_a   1.000
_cell.length_b   1.000
_cell.length_c   1.000
_cell.angle_alpha   90.00
_cell.angle_beta   90.00
_cell.angle_gamma   90.00
#
_symmetry.space_group_name_H-M   'P 1'
#
loop_
_entity.id
_entity.type
_entity.pdbx_description
1 polymer ?
#
loop_
_entity_poly.entity_id
_entity_poly.type
_entity_poly.pdbx_seq_one_letter_code
_entity_poly.pdbx_strand_id
1 'polypeptide(L)'
;PDPGLQVSILPVRVMDLVWRDRDATPHPGDPIVADLECSLANLPEGSLIRAGTAVLRVSEHFNNGCAKWKVRYGADAGAFVTAQGHPELRLRGILCAVVQDGQVTLADRLQVIRRGAPVSGASGNR
;
A
#
# COMPACT_ATOMS: atom_id res chain seq x y z
N PRO A 1 2.31 -18.72 -6.80
CA PRO A 1 1.97 -17.64 -5.85
C PRO A 1 3.26 -16.94 -5.40
N ASP A 2 3.27 -15.61 -5.40
CA ASP A 2 4.44 -14.83 -4.98
C ASP A 2 4.37 -14.55 -3.47
N PRO A 3 5.35 -14.98 -2.65
CA PRO A 3 5.34 -14.76 -1.21
C PRO A 3 5.49 -13.28 -0.83
N GLY A 4 5.98 -12.42 -1.73
CA GLY A 4 6.03 -10.96 -1.54
C GLY A 4 4.68 -10.25 -1.69
N LEU A 5 3.65 -10.95 -2.20
CA LEU A 5 2.38 -10.38 -2.63
C LEU A 5 1.16 -10.97 -1.90
N GLN A 6 1.30 -11.23 -0.60
CA GLN A 6 0.25 -11.89 0.19
C GLN A 6 -0.81 -10.92 0.71
N VAL A 7 -0.40 -9.71 1.09
CA VAL A 7 -1.27 -8.69 1.68
C VAL A 7 -1.02 -7.35 1.00
N SER A 8 -2.07 -6.63 0.61
CA SER A 8 -1.97 -5.22 0.22
C SER A 8 -2.55 -4.31 1.31
N ILE A 9 -1.93 -3.14 1.49
CA ILE A 9 -2.38 -2.10 2.42
C ILE A 9 -2.64 -0.83 1.61
N LEU A 10 -3.89 -0.36 1.59
CA LEU A 10 -4.30 0.88 0.92
C LEU A 10 -4.46 2.02 1.96
N PRO A 11 -3.87 3.20 1.73
CA PRO A 11 -4.12 4.37 2.58
C PRO A 11 -5.59 4.78 2.54
N VAL A 12 -6.23 4.90 3.71
CA VAL A 12 -7.67 5.23 3.83
C VAL A 12 -8.01 6.55 3.15
N ARG A 13 -7.14 7.55 3.26
CA ARG A 13 -7.34 8.87 2.63
C ARG A 13 -7.34 8.79 1.09
N VAL A 14 -6.55 7.89 0.51
CA VAL A 14 -6.58 7.67 -0.95
C VAL A 14 -7.82 6.88 -1.34
N MET A 15 -8.19 5.86 -0.55
CA MET A 15 -9.46 5.14 -0.77
C MET A 15 -10.65 6.09 -0.76
N ASP A 16 -10.77 6.96 0.23
CA ASP A 16 -11.88 7.91 0.36
C ASP A 16 -11.93 8.92 -0.78
N LEU A 17 -10.76 9.34 -1.29
CA LEU A 17 -10.65 10.24 -2.43
C LEU A 17 -11.15 9.60 -3.74
N VAL A 18 -10.81 8.33 -3.99
CA VAL A 18 -11.06 7.67 -5.29
C VAL A 18 -12.37 6.88 -5.32
N TRP A 19 -12.79 6.32 -4.18
CA TRP A 19 -13.99 5.47 -4.07
C TRP A 19 -15.18 6.28 -3.55
N ARG A 20 -15.68 7.16 -4.43
CA ARG A 20 -16.75 8.12 -4.12
C ARG A 20 -18.16 7.53 -4.32
N ASP A 21 -18.38 6.84 -5.43
CA ASP A 21 -19.65 6.15 -5.71
C ASP A 21 -19.62 4.72 -5.16
N ARG A 22 -19.87 4.59 -3.85
CA ARG A 22 -19.74 3.31 -3.14
C ARG A 22 -20.86 2.32 -3.43
N ASP A 23 -22.00 2.80 -3.92
CA ASP A 23 -23.15 1.96 -4.26
C ASP A 23 -23.00 1.32 -5.63
N ALA A 24 -22.48 2.06 -6.63
CA ALA A 24 -22.30 1.53 -7.98
C ALA A 24 -20.89 0.95 -8.24
N THR A 25 -19.90 1.32 -7.43
CA THR A 25 -18.50 0.88 -7.63
C THR A 25 -18.07 -0.12 -6.55
N PRO A 26 -17.60 -1.33 -6.91
CA PRO A 26 -17.09 -2.28 -5.94
C PRO A 26 -15.89 -1.75 -5.13
N HIS A 27 -15.75 -2.22 -3.89
CA HIS A 27 -14.57 -1.96 -3.05
C HIS A 27 -13.26 -2.34 -3.76
N PRO A 28 -12.13 -1.63 -3.52
CA PRO A 28 -10.84 -1.90 -4.19
C PRO A 28 -10.31 -3.33 -4.03
N GLY A 29 -10.74 -4.01 -2.96
CA GLY A 29 -10.39 -5.40 -2.67
C GLY A 29 -9.10 -5.57 -1.89
N ASP A 30 -8.47 -4.48 -1.45
CA ASP A 30 -7.36 -4.52 -0.51
C ASP A 30 -7.83 -5.08 0.85
N PRO A 31 -7.15 -6.10 1.42
CA PRO A 31 -7.54 -6.73 2.67
C PRO A 31 -7.33 -5.82 3.88
N ILE A 32 -6.42 -4.85 3.80
CA ILE A 32 -6.20 -3.85 4.85
C ILE A 32 -6.31 -2.46 4.25
N VAL A 33 -7.16 -1.63 4.86
CA VAL A 33 -7.25 -0.19 4.62
C VAL A 33 -6.98 0.51 5.94
N ALA A 34 -6.01 1.41 5.97
CA ALA A 34 -5.57 2.06 7.21
C ALA A 34 -5.09 3.50 6.98
N ASP A 35 -5.12 4.32 8.02
CA ASP A 35 -4.41 5.61 8.01
C ASP A 35 -2.91 5.36 8.18
N LEU A 36 -2.24 5.13 7.05
CA LEU A 36 -0.82 4.81 6.97
C LEU A 36 -0.18 5.61 5.84
N GLU A 37 0.89 6.33 6.18
CA GLU A 37 1.72 7.04 5.21
C GLU A 37 2.66 6.03 4.54
N CYS A 38 2.49 5.83 3.24
CA CYS A 38 3.11 4.74 2.51
C CYS A 38 4.37 5.12 1.74
N SER A 39 4.93 6.33 1.88
CA SER A 39 6.09 6.74 1.08
C SER A 39 7.29 5.81 1.20
N LEU A 40 8.14 5.79 0.19
CA LEU A 40 9.44 5.10 0.21
C LEU A 40 10.31 5.61 1.36
N ALA A 41 10.22 6.90 1.71
CA ALA A 41 10.96 7.50 2.81
C ALA A 41 10.50 6.98 4.19
N ASN A 42 9.20 6.81 4.39
CA ASN A 42 8.65 6.35 5.66
C ASN A 42 8.64 4.82 5.79
N LEU A 43 8.28 4.09 4.74
CA LEU A 43 8.19 2.63 4.74
C LEU A 43 9.11 1.97 3.70
N PRO A 44 10.44 2.14 3.76
CA PRO A 44 11.34 1.46 2.83
C PRO A 44 11.09 -0.05 2.76
N GLU A 45 11.49 -0.68 1.66
CA GLU A 45 11.46 -2.13 1.52
C GLU A 45 12.06 -2.83 2.76
N GLY A 46 11.41 -3.91 3.21
CA GLY A 46 11.86 -4.64 4.39
C GLY A 46 11.41 -4.03 5.73
N SER A 47 10.68 -2.91 5.71
CA SER A 47 9.99 -2.39 6.91
C SER A 47 9.04 -3.45 7.47
N LEU A 48 8.97 -3.54 8.80
CA LEU A 48 8.10 -4.46 9.52
C LEU A 48 6.94 -3.69 10.16
N ILE A 49 5.72 -4.17 9.91
CA ILE A 49 4.47 -3.59 10.39
C ILE A 49 3.74 -4.66 11.19
N ARG A 50 3.38 -4.36 12.43
CA ARG A 50 2.45 -5.17 13.23
C ARG A 50 1.02 -4.89 12.77
N ALA A 51 0.25 -5.95 12.53
CA ALA A 51 -1.19 -5.90 12.32
C ALA A 51 -1.82 -6.96 13.24
N GLY A 52 -2.50 -6.56 14.31
CA GLY A 52 -2.93 -7.48 15.37
C GLY A 52 -1.75 -8.31 15.90
N THR A 53 -1.85 -9.64 15.80
CA THR A 53 -0.75 -10.56 16.17
C THR A 53 0.16 -10.95 15.00
N ALA A 54 -0.18 -10.55 13.77
CA ALA A 54 0.63 -10.80 12.59
C ALA A 54 1.75 -9.75 12.42
N VAL A 55 2.82 -10.16 11.72
CA VAL A 55 3.88 -9.24 11.28
C VAL A 55 3.98 -9.29 9.76
N LEU A 56 3.84 -8.13 9.15
CA LEU A 56 3.93 -7.91 7.72
C LEU A 56 5.27 -7.25 7.40
N ARG A 57 5.91 -7.70 6.31
CA ARG A 57 7.12 -7.08 5.76
C ARG A 57 6.78 -6.41 4.44
N VAL A 58 7.11 -5.13 4.32
CA VAL A 58 6.98 -4.38 3.07
C VAL A 58 7.85 -5.02 2.00
N SER A 59 7.24 -5.38 0.88
CA SER A 59 7.88 -6.04 -0.26
C SER A 59 8.60 -5.05 -1.17
N GLU A 60 9.54 -5.55 -1.98
CA GLU A 60 10.16 -4.85 -3.11
C GLU A 60 9.14 -4.55 -4.23
N HIS A 61 8.03 -5.30 -4.29
CA HIS A 61 7.04 -5.13 -5.34
C HIS A 61 6.25 -3.83 -5.17
N PHE A 62 6.25 -3.03 -6.24
CA PHE A 62 5.48 -1.81 -6.30
C PHE A 62 4.01 -2.09 -6.62
N ASN A 63 3.09 -1.49 -5.87
CA ASN A 63 1.65 -1.60 -6.15
C ASN A 63 1.23 -0.67 -7.28
N ASN A 64 1.35 -1.14 -8.51
CA ASN A 64 0.93 -0.39 -9.70
C ASN A 64 -0.60 -0.30 -9.89
N GLY A 65 -1.38 -0.92 -9.01
CA GLY A 65 -2.82 -1.11 -9.15
C GLY A 65 -3.16 -2.14 -10.22
N CYS A 66 -4.17 -2.97 -9.93
CA CYS A 66 -4.67 -3.93 -10.92
C CYS A 66 -5.47 -3.22 -12.02
N ALA A 67 -5.63 -3.87 -13.18
CA ALA A 67 -6.42 -3.33 -14.29
C ALA A 67 -7.84 -2.92 -13.86
N LYS A 68 -8.45 -3.70 -12.94
CA LYS A 68 -9.78 -3.40 -12.37
C LYS A 68 -9.80 -2.08 -11.61
N TRP A 69 -8.73 -1.72 -10.91
CA TRP A 69 -8.65 -0.46 -10.17
C TRP A 69 -8.72 0.73 -11.12
N LYS A 70 -7.94 0.69 -12.21
CA LYS A 70 -7.94 1.72 -13.25
C LYS A 70 -9.31 1.85 -13.94
N VAL A 71 -9.99 0.73 -14.18
CA VAL A 71 -11.33 0.70 -14.78
C VAL A 71 -12.40 1.22 -13.82
N ARG A 72 -12.35 0.84 -12.54
CA ARG A 72 -13.40 1.17 -11.55
C ARG A 72 -13.38 2.61 -11.09
N TYR A 73 -12.18 3.17 -10.86
CA TYR A 73 -12.04 4.51 -10.26
C TYR A 73 -11.72 5.59 -11.30
N GLY A 74 -11.64 5.20 -12.58
CA GLY A 74 -11.50 6.11 -13.71
C GLY A 74 -10.07 6.57 -13.98
N ALA A 75 -9.92 7.27 -15.10
CA ALA A 75 -8.62 7.75 -15.59
C ALA A 75 -7.97 8.75 -14.62
N ASP A 76 -8.75 9.63 -13.99
CA ASP A 76 -8.25 10.63 -13.06
C ASP A 76 -7.62 10.01 -11.82
N ALA A 77 -8.22 8.94 -11.27
CA ALA A 77 -7.64 8.23 -10.14
C ALA A 77 -6.30 7.59 -10.52
N GLY A 78 -6.22 7.02 -11.74
CA GLY A 78 -4.99 6.49 -12.32
C GLY A 78 -3.92 7.58 -12.45
N ALA A 79 -4.26 8.68 -13.12
CA ALA A 79 -3.36 9.82 -13.33
C ALA A 79 -2.89 10.41 -12.01
N PHE A 80 -3.77 10.54 -11.01
CA PHE A 80 -3.43 11.01 -9.68
C PHE A 80 -2.39 10.12 -9.02
N VAL A 81 -2.57 8.81 -8.93
CA VAL A 81 -1.58 7.96 -8.22
C VAL A 81 -0.25 7.80 -8.96
N THR A 82 -0.21 8.09 -10.26
CA THR A 82 1.00 8.01 -11.10
C THR A 82 1.58 9.37 -11.50
N ALA A 83 1.04 10.49 -10.99
CA ALA A 83 1.55 11.82 -11.32
C ALA A 83 3.03 11.96 -10.93
N GLN A 84 3.75 12.89 -11.57
CA GLN A 84 5.17 13.11 -11.28
C GLN A 84 5.39 13.34 -9.77
N GLY A 85 6.31 12.57 -9.17
CA GLY A 85 6.60 12.59 -7.73
C GLY A 85 5.68 11.72 -6.86
N HIS A 86 4.52 11.30 -7.34
CA HIS A 86 3.59 10.47 -6.56
C HIS A 86 4.00 8.98 -6.43
N PRO A 87 4.75 8.37 -7.37
CA PRO A 87 5.27 7.02 -7.15
C PRO A 87 6.08 6.88 -5.84
N GLU A 88 6.83 7.90 -5.44
CA GLU A 88 7.59 7.90 -4.18
C GLU A 88 6.69 7.88 -2.94
N LEU A 89 5.46 8.41 -3.05
CA LEU A 89 4.45 8.42 -1.99
C LEU A 89 3.70 7.09 -1.88
N ARG A 90 3.78 6.23 -2.90
CA ARG A 90 3.02 4.96 -3.03
C ARG A 90 1.55 5.15 -2.65
N LEU A 91 0.87 6.08 -3.32
CA LEU A 91 -0.53 6.42 -3.03
C LEU A 91 -1.49 5.25 -3.25
N ARG A 92 -1.19 4.33 -4.18
CA ARG A 92 -1.95 3.07 -4.33
C ARG A 92 -1.72 2.10 -3.16
N GLY A 93 -0.75 2.36 -2.30
CA GLY A 93 -0.41 1.55 -1.15
C GLY A 93 0.79 0.64 -1.39
N ILE A 94 0.98 -0.30 -0.47
CA ILE A 94 2.13 -1.21 -0.42
C ILE A 94 1.67 -2.66 -0.50
N LEU A 95 2.59 -3.52 -0.95
CA LEU A 95 2.44 -4.98 -0.95
C LEU A 95 3.35 -5.55 0.12
N CYS A 96 2.90 -6.61 0.78
CA CYS A 96 3.57 -7.18 1.93
C CYS A 96 3.59 -8.71 1.88
N ALA A 97 4.70 -9.25 2.37
CA ALA A 97 4.80 -10.63 2.80
C ALA A 97 4.33 -10.76 4.25
N VAL A 98 3.72 -11.89 4.60
CA VAL A 98 3.48 -12.28 6.00
C VAL A 98 4.75 -12.97 6.49
N VAL A 99 5.44 -12.38 7.46
CA VAL A 99 6.67 -12.95 8.05
C VAL A 99 6.43 -13.59 9.41
N GLN A 100 5.28 -13.32 10.01
CA GLN A 100 4.75 -14.04 11.16
C GLN A 100 3.24 -14.10 11.03
N ASP A 101 2.70 -15.33 11.08
CA ASP A 101 1.26 -15.58 11.07
C ASP A 101 0.57 -14.99 12.30
N GLY A 102 -0.70 -14.65 12.14
CA GLY A 102 -1.49 -14.08 13.23
C GLY A 102 -2.92 -13.76 12.82
N GLN A 103 -3.61 -13.08 13.72
CA GLN A 103 -4.98 -12.61 13.54
C GLN A 103 -5.02 -11.09 13.52
N VAL A 104 -5.90 -10.55 12.69
CA VAL A 104 -6.14 -9.12 12.54
C VAL A 104 -7.64 -8.87 12.62
N THR A 105 -8.02 -7.83 13.35
CA THR A 105 -9.40 -7.39 13.55
C THR A 105 -9.53 -5.90 13.20
N LEU A 106 -10.76 -5.42 13.07
CA LEU A 106 -11.03 -3.99 12.81
C LEU A 106 -10.64 -3.07 14.00
N ALA A 107 -10.39 -3.63 15.18
CA ALA A 107 -9.95 -2.86 16.35
C ALA A 107 -8.42 -2.65 16.37
N ASP A 108 -7.67 -3.38 15.55
CA ASP A 108 -6.22 -3.34 15.55
C ASP A 108 -5.68 -2.09 14.86
N ARG A 109 -4.66 -1.48 15.47
CA ARG A 109 -3.93 -0.36 14.88
C ARG A 109 -2.61 -0.86 14.31
N LEU A 110 -2.30 -0.46 13.07
CA LEU A 110 -1.01 -0.77 12.48
C LEU A 110 0.10 -0.05 13.23
N GLN A 111 1.19 -0.77 13.51
CA GLN A 111 2.37 -0.22 14.16
C GLN A 111 3.61 -0.53 13.33
N VAL A 112 4.39 0.49 12.98
CA VAL A 112 5.71 0.26 12.39
C VAL A 112 6.64 -0.21 13.50
N ILE A 113 7.03 -1.48 13.45
CA ILE A 113 7.98 -2.08 14.41
C ILE A 113 9.40 -1.64 14.07
N ARG A 114 9.73 -1.66 12.77
CA ARG A 114 11.07 -1.34 12.27
C ARG A 114 10.97 -0.83 10.84
N ARG A 115 11.72 0.22 10.51
CA ARG A 115 11.86 0.67 9.12
C ARG A 115 12.93 -0.15 8.40
N GLY A 116 12.74 -0.35 7.11
CA GLY A 116 13.73 -0.94 6.23
C GLY A 116 14.99 -0.08 6.12
N ALA A 117 16.00 -0.60 5.43
CA ALA A 117 17.14 0.23 5.09
C ALA A 117 16.67 1.42 4.23
N PRO A 118 17.17 2.65 4.47
CA PRO A 118 16.87 3.76 3.58
C PRO A 118 17.21 3.37 2.16
N VAL A 119 16.38 3.79 1.21
CA VAL A 119 16.72 3.65 -0.21
C VAL A 119 18.00 4.47 -0.41
N SER A 120 19.12 3.79 -0.69
CA SER A 120 20.37 4.46 -1.04
C SER A 120 20.05 5.42 -2.17
N GLY A 121 20.37 6.71 -1.96
CA GLY A 121 19.86 7.83 -2.74
C GLY A 121 19.75 7.53 -4.23
N ALA A 122 18.61 7.89 -4.80
CA ALA A 122 18.42 7.90 -6.24
C ALA A 122 19.65 8.54 -6.88
N SER A 123 20.47 7.71 -7.52
CA SER A 123 21.31 8.14 -8.62
C SER A 123 20.32 8.74 -9.62
N GLY A 124 20.10 10.05 -9.53
CA GLY A 124 19.52 10.80 -10.62
C GLY A 124 20.34 10.47 -11.86
N ASN A 125 19.73 9.82 -12.83
CA ASN A 125 20.34 9.69 -14.13
C ASN A 125 19.26 9.49 -15.21
N ARG A 126 19.08 10.59 -15.94
CA ARG A 126 18.57 10.75 -17.30
C ARG A 126 17.07 10.64 -17.53
#